data_AF-A0A849F106-F1
#
_entry.id   AF-A0A849F106-F1
#
_cell.length_a   1.000
_cell.length_b   1.000
_cell.length_c   1.000
_cell.angle_alpha   90.00
_cell.angle_beta   90.00
_cell.angle_gamma   90.00
#
_symmetry.space_group_name_H-M   'P 1'
#
loop_
_entity.id
_entity.type
_entity.pdbx_description
1 polymer ?
#
loop_
_entity_poly.entity_id
_entity_poly.type
_entity_poly.pdbx_seq_one_letter_code
_entity_poly.pdbx_strand_id
1 'polypeptide(L)'
;GGTDGTLVYEEHCFEVVITQPDVLNVTSRTSFNGKTSVLTLQGSDLFNIELNGVVIQTSESEIIINLKEGNNTLKVFTNLPCQGVYEEHIFLSEKPFVYPNPFVSTTSLFLGADIDEVAIEIFSVDGRLISVQSYQVNGLEVPLDFSLFPSGIYFVKINGNNFKGTTKVIKQ
;
A
#
# COMPACT_ATOMS: atom_id res chain seq x y z
N GLY A 1 51.21 15.54 69.00
CA GLY A 1 51.37 15.01 67.64
C GLY A 1 50.10 14.30 67.28
N GLY A 2 49.36 14.80 66.29
CA GLY A 2 48.20 14.12 65.73
C GLY A 2 48.60 13.46 64.41
N THR A 3 48.29 12.19 64.25
CA THR A 3 48.47 11.44 63.00
C THR A 3 47.13 11.41 62.26
N ASP A 4 47.06 12.11 61.12
CA ASP A 4 45.92 12.07 60.22
C ASP A 4 45.79 10.69 59.58
N GLY A 5 44.64 10.05 59.80
CA GLY A 5 44.27 8.80 59.14
C GLY A 5 43.92 9.05 57.68
N THR A 6 44.66 8.43 56.77
CA THR A 6 44.37 8.48 55.34
C THR A 6 43.16 7.60 55.04
N LEU A 7 42.01 8.22 54.76
CA LEU A 7 40.85 7.52 54.21
C LEU A 7 41.15 7.17 52.75
N VAL A 8 41.27 5.87 52.46
CA VAL A 8 41.41 5.36 51.09
C VAL A 8 40.01 5.18 50.52
N TYR A 9 39.69 5.93 49.47
CA TYR A 9 38.45 5.80 48.72
C TYR A 9 38.71 4.89 47.52
N GLU A 10 38.04 3.74 47.45
CA GLU A 10 38.05 2.89 46.25
C GLU A 10 36.91 3.32 45.33
N GLU A 11 37.25 3.82 44.14
CA GLU A 11 36.27 4.11 43.09
C GLU A 11 35.79 2.81 42.45
N HIS A 12 34.50 2.50 42.64
CA HIS A 12 33.82 1.46 41.86
C HIS A 12 33.31 2.07 40.55
N CYS A 13 34.09 1.90 39.47
CA CYS A 13 33.66 2.25 38.13
C CYS A 13 32.73 1.17 37.56
N PHE A 14 31.44 1.48 37.42
CA PHE A 14 30.51 0.66 36.65
C PHE A 14 30.43 1.21 35.23
N GLU A 15 30.84 0.39 34.26
CA GLU A 15 30.69 0.72 32.85
C GLU A 15 29.31 0.22 32.39
N VAL A 16 28.32 1.12 32.40
CA VAL A 16 27.00 0.82 31.84
C VAL A 16 27.08 1.01 30.32
N VAL A 17 27.17 -0.09 29.58
CA VAL A 17 27.10 -0.06 28.11
C VAL A 17 25.64 0.12 27.70
N ILE A 18 25.23 1.34 27.37
CA ILE A 18 23.92 1.62 26.76
C ILE A 18 24.08 1.51 25.25
N THR A 19 23.88 0.31 24.69
CA THR A 19 23.77 0.16 23.22
C THR A 19 22.40 0.69 22.77
N GLN A 20 22.39 1.68 21.88
CA GLN A 20 21.15 2.13 21.25
C GLN A 20 20.58 0.98 20.40
N PRO A 21 19.28 0.66 20.54
CA PRO A 21 18.65 -0.40 19.76
C PRO A 21 18.58 0.01 18.28
N ASP A 22 18.56 -0.99 17.39
CA ASP A 22 18.46 -0.77 15.95
C ASP A 22 17.18 0.00 15.57
N VAL A 23 17.21 0.71 14.46
CA VAL A 23 16.02 1.42 13.95
C VAL A 23 15.01 0.43 13.38
N LEU A 24 13.71 0.71 13.55
CA LEU A 24 12.66 -0.09 12.92
C LEU A 24 12.76 0.04 11.39
N ASN A 25 12.87 -1.08 10.69
CA ASN A 25 12.83 -1.14 9.24
C ASN A 25 11.76 -2.12 8.78
N VAL A 26 10.87 -1.65 7.91
CA VAL A 26 9.70 -2.39 7.43
C VAL A 26 9.64 -2.24 5.92
N THR A 27 9.54 -3.38 5.23
CA THR A 27 9.21 -3.40 3.80
C THR A 27 7.90 -4.14 3.60
N SER A 28 7.07 -3.62 2.68
CA SER A 28 5.73 -4.12 2.39
C SER A 28 5.66 -4.48 0.91
N ARG A 29 5.07 -5.65 0.62
CA ARG A 29 4.89 -6.16 -0.75
C ARG A 29 3.50 -6.75 -0.90
N THR A 30 2.63 -6.02 -1.59
CA THR A 30 1.28 -6.47 -1.91
C THR A 30 1.31 -7.59 -2.95
N SER A 31 0.49 -8.61 -2.74
CA SER A 31 0.27 -9.70 -3.69
C SER A 31 -0.39 -9.21 -4.98
N PHE A 32 -0.24 -10.01 -6.06
CA PHE A 32 -0.80 -9.73 -7.38
C PHE A 32 -2.32 -9.45 -7.36
N ASN A 33 -3.06 -10.16 -6.51
CA ASN A 33 -4.51 -10.00 -6.39
C ASN A 33 -4.93 -8.88 -5.42
N GLY A 34 -3.97 -8.16 -4.82
CA GLY A 34 -4.23 -7.07 -3.88
C GLY A 34 -4.74 -7.52 -2.50
N LYS A 35 -5.01 -8.81 -2.27
CA LYS A 35 -5.73 -9.29 -1.07
C LYS A 35 -4.84 -9.48 0.14
N THR A 36 -3.54 -9.66 -0.08
CA THR A 36 -2.56 -9.82 1.00
C THR A 36 -1.37 -8.91 0.79
N SER A 37 -0.74 -8.46 1.89
CA SER A 37 0.59 -7.85 1.88
C SER A 37 1.54 -8.67 2.74
N VAL A 38 2.74 -8.91 2.21
CA VAL A 38 3.86 -9.52 2.93
C VAL A 38 4.70 -8.41 3.54
N LEU A 39 4.89 -8.48 4.85
CA LEU A 39 5.72 -7.54 5.60
C LEU A 39 7.02 -8.22 6.02
N THR A 40 8.16 -7.58 5.75
CA THR A 40 9.47 -7.97 6.30
C THR A 40 9.89 -6.94 7.35
N LEU A 41 10.21 -7.43 8.55
CA LEU A 41 10.38 -6.65 9.78
C LEU A 41 11.81 -6.81 10.33
N GLN A 42 12.45 -5.70 10.67
CA GLN A 42 13.79 -5.67 11.25
C GLN A 42 13.91 -4.55 12.30
N GLY A 43 14.87 -4.73 13.20
CA GLY A 43 15.21 -3.73 14.22
C GLY A 43 14.51 -3.92 15.57
N SER A 44 13.79 -5.02 15.81
CA SER A 44 13.21 -5.32 17.12
C SER A 44 12.98 -6.82 17.32
N ASP A 45 12.90 -7.26 18.58
CA ASP A 45 12.52 -8.63 18.93
C ASP A 45 10.99 -8.82 18.94
N LEU A 46 10.23 -7.73 19.08
CA LEU A 46 8.78 -7.76 19.14
C LEU A 46 8.17 -6.56 18.39
N PHE A 47 7.28 -6.86 17.46
CA PHE A 47 6.58 -5.88 16.65
C PHE A 47 5.09 -5.86 16.99
N ASN A 48 4.51 -4.67 17.00
CA ASN A 48 3.07 -4.46 16.99
C ASN A 48 2.65 -4.05 15.58
N ILE A 49 1.71 -4.78 15.00
CA ILE A 49 1.18 -4.52 13.66
C ILE A 49 -0.30 -4.18 13.83
N GLU A 50 -0.66 -2.96 13.48
CA GLU A 50 -2.03 -2.47 13.50
C GLU A 50 -2.57 -2.38 12.07
N LEU A 51 -3.62 -3.15 11.77
CA LEU A 51 -4.37 -3.04 10.52
C LEU A 51 -5.78 -2.55 10.83
N ASN A 52 -6.13 -1.37 10.34
CA ASN A 52 -7.47 -0.79 10.51
C ASN A 52 -7.92 -0.75 11.99
N GLY A 53 -7.00 -0.41 12.90
CA GLY A 53 -7.25 -0.36 14.35
C GLY A 53 -7.15 -1.70 15.08
N VAL A 54 -6.95 -2.82 14.38
CA VAL A 54 -6.76 -4.15 15.00
C VAL A 54 -5.28 -4.45 15.12
N VAL A 55 -4.81 -4.65 16.35
CA VAL A 55 -3.40 -4.90 16.65
C VAL A 55 -3.14 -6.39 16.82
N ILE A 56 -2.05 -6.85 16.19
CA ILE A 56 -1.44 -8.15 16.45
C ILE A 56 0.02 -7.95 16.87
N GLN A 57 0.55 -8.90 17.64
CA GLN A 57 1.96 -8.92 18.04
C GLN A 57 2.66 -10.12 17.42
N THR A 58 3.90 -9.91 16.98
CA THR A 58 4.74 -10.97 16.42
C THR A 58 6.22 -10.73 16.71
N SER A 59 6.96 -11.81 16.88
CA SER A 59 8.44 -11.82 16.90
C SER A 59 9.04 -12.35 15.59
N GLU A 60 8.19 -12.73 14.63
CA GLU A 60 8.64 -13.19 13.32
C GLU A 60 9.17 -12.01 12.49
N SER A 61 10.22 -12.27 11.70
CA SER A 61 10.79 -11.28 10.77
C SER A 61 10.01 -11.15 9.48
N GLU A 62 9.05 -12.04 9.22
CA GLU A 62 8.16 -11.98 8.07
C GLU A 62 6.73 -12.39 8.46
N ILE A 63 5.73 -11.68 7.96
CA ILE A 63 4.32 -12.00 8.22
C ILE A 63 3.42 -11.58 7.05
N ILE A 64 2.36 -12.36 6.84
CA ILE A 64 1.34 -12.09 5.82
C ILE A 64 0.12 -11.45 6.49
N ILE A 65 -0.30 -10.31 5.96
CA ILE A 65 -1.47 -9.56 6.41
C ILE A 65 -2.56 -9.65 5.34
N ASN A 66 -3.79 -9.98 5.75
CA ASN A 66 -4.96 -9.98 4.86
C ASN A 66 -5.59 -8.59 4.82
N LEU A 67 -5.64 -8.00 3.63
CA LEU A 67 -6.24 -6.69 3.38
C LEU A 67 -7.76 -6.81 3.23
N LYS A 68 -8.48 -5.76 3.63
CA LYS A 68 -9.94 -5.66 3.48
C LYS A 68 -10.28 -4.80 2.28
N GLU A 69 -11.44 -5.02 1.68
CA GLU A 69 -11.97 -4.15 0.63
C GLU A 69 -12.03 -2.69 1.11
N GLY A 70 -11.58 -1.76 0.27
CA GLY A 70 -11.49 -0.33 0.55
C GLY A 70 -10.13 0.11 1.10
N ASN A 71 -10.14 1.18 1.89
CA ASN A 71 -8.93 1.74 2.50
C ASN A 71 -8.43 0.84 3.64
N ASN A 72 -7.16 0.47 3.58
CA ASN A 72 -6.43 -0.17 4.65
C ASN A 72 -5.37 0.80 5.17
N THR A 73 -5.34 1.01 6.48
CA THR A 73 -4.26 1.71 7.16
C THR A 73 -3.46 0.69 7.95
N LEU A 74 -2.20 0.51 7.54
CA LEU A 74 -1.24 -0.37 8.17
C LEU A 74 -0.25 0.47 8.98
N LYS A 75 -0.07 0.13 10.26
CA LYS A 75 0.99 0.69 11.10
C LYS A 75 1.83 -0.42 11.69
N VAL A 76 3.14 -0.22 11.74
CA VAL A 76 4.06 -1.11 12.43
C VAL A 76 4.90 -0.28 13.39
N PHE A 77 4.93 -0.70 14.65
CA PHE A 77 5.64 -0.01 15.72
C PHE A 77 6.14 -1.00 16.77
N THR A 78 7.12 -0.59 17.56
CA THR A 78 7.66 -1.39 18.66
C THR A 78 7.28 -0.75 19.99
N ASN A 79 7.67 -1.39 21.10
CA ASN A 79 7.47 -0.82 22.43
C ASN A 79 8.50 0.28 22.77
N LEU A 80 9.47 0.51 21.89
CA LEU A 80 10.53 1.50 22.08
C LEU A 80 10.23 2.74 21.22
N PRO A 81 9.85 3.88 21.84
CA PRO A 81 9.42 5.06 21.09
C PRO A 81 10.53 5.66 20.21
N CYS A 82 11.80 5.39 20.49
CA CYS A 82 12.93 5.87 19.71
C CYS A 82 13.14 5.12 18.38
N GLN A 83 12.50 3.96 18.17
CA GLN A 83 12.67 3.16 16.95
C GLN A 83 11.77 3.63 15.80
N GLY A 84 10.76 4.47 16.08
CA GLY A 84 9.86 5.04 15.09
C GLY A 84 8.61 4.21 14.82
N VAL A 85 7.81 4.67 13.85
CA VAL A 85 6.56 4.04 13.39
C VAL A 85 6.58 4.03 11.87
N TYR A 86 6.32 2.87 11.28
CA TYR A 86 6.03 2.74 9.86
C TYR A 86 4.52 2.83 9.64
N GLU A 87 4.08 3.65 8.68
CA GLU A 87 2.67 3.80 8.32
C GLU A 87 2.51 3.75 6.80
N GLU A 88 1.55 2.95 6.33
CA GLU A 88 1.24 2.75 4.92
C GLU A 88 -0.29 2.74 4.72
N HIS A 89 -0.76 3.38 3.65
CA HIS A 89 -2.15 3.33 3.22
C HIS A 89 -2.27 2.52 1.93
N ILE A 90 -3.09 1.47 1.96
CA ILE A 90 -3.28 0.54 0.85
C ILE A 90 -4.77 0.53 0.47
N PHE A 91 -5.07 0.83 -0.79
CA PHE A 91 -6.45 0.75 -1.30
C PHE A 91 -6.66 -0.55 -2.08
N LEU A 92 -7.64 -1.34 -1.65
CA LEU A 92 -8.08 -2.56 -2.32
C LEU A 92 -9.48 -2.33 -2.91
N SER A 93 -9.66 -2.66 -4.19
CA SER A 93 -10.97 -2.65 -4.84
C SER A 93 -11.11 -3.90 -5.69
N GLU A 94 -12.14 -4.71 -5.43
CA GLU A 94 -12.44 -5.91 -6.23
C GLU A 94 -13.02 -5.55 -7.60
N LYS A 95 -13.53 -4.32 -7.77
CA LYS A 95 -14.15 -3.85 -9.01
C LYS A 95 -13.31 -2.75 -9.65
N PRO A 96 -13.17 -2.77 -10.98
CA PRO A 96 -12.52 -1.68 -11.68
C PRO A 96 -13.41 -0.44 -11.68
N PHE A 97 -12.79 0.73 -11.56
CA PHE A 97 -13.49 2.02 -11.61
C PHE A 97 -12.66 3.04 -12.37
N VAL A 98 -13.31 4.12 -12.80
CA VAL A 98 -12.69 5.17 -13.60
C VAL A 98 -12.68 6.46 -12.81
N TYR A 99 -11.53 7.13 -12.79
CA TYR A 99 -11.33 8.39 -12.10
C TYR A 99 -10.33 9.29 -12.86
N PRO A 100 -10.53 10.62 -12.88
CA PRO A 100 -11.73 11.32 -12.41
C PRO A 100 -12.95 10.99 -13.31
N ASN A 101 -14.15 11.02 -12.75
CA ASN A 101 -15.39 10.84 -13.52
C ASN A 101 -16.47 11.74 -12.90
N PRO A 102 -16.94 12.81 -13.57
CA PRO A 102 -16.68 13.20 -14.97
C PRO A 102 -15.25 13.70 -15.27
N PHE A 103 -14.89 13.76 -16.56
CA PHE A 103 -13.60 14.27 -17.06
C PHE A 103 -13.74 15.04 -18.39
N VAL A 104 -12.69 15.76 -18.82
CA VAL A 104 -12.70 16.57 -20.06
C VAL A 104 -12.08 15.85 -21.26
N SER A 105 -10.88 15.31 -21.11
CA SER A 105 -10.11 14.69 -22.20
C SER A 105 -9.60 13.30 -21.85
N THR A 106 -8.96 13.16 -20.70
CA THR A 106 -8.36 11.91 -20.24
C THR A 106 -8.92 11.49 -18.88
N THR A 107 -8.85 10.20 -18.60
CA THR A 107 -9.20 9.59 -17.31
C THR A 107 -8.34 8.36 -17.07
N SER A 108 -8.27 7.86 -15.84
CA SER A 108 -7.61 6.60 -15.50
C SER A 108 -8.63 5.52 -15.18
N LEU A 109 -8.40 4.32 -15.66
CA LEU A 109 -9.09 3.10 -15.25
C LEU A 109 -8.25 2.39 -14.18
N PHE A 110 -8.73 2.36 -12.95
CA PHE A 110 -8.15 1.54 -11.89
C PHE A 110 -8.64 0.09 -12.04
N LEU A 111 -7.72 -0.86 -12.07
CA LEU A 111 -8.00 -2.29 -12.21
C LEU A 111 -8.01 -3.02 -10.87
N GLY A 112 -7.30 -2.51 -9.86
CA GLY A 112 -7.26 -3.09 -8.51
C GLY A 112 -6.47 -4.39 -8.37
N ALA A 113 -5.90 -4.89 -9.47
CA ALA A 113 -4.96 -5.99 -9.50
C ALA A 113 -3.86 -5.67 -10.50
N ASP A 114 -2.68 -6.23 -10.27
CA ASP A 114 -1.62 -6.24 -11.28
C ASP A 114 -2.09 -7.19 -12.39
N ILE A 115 -2.11 -6.75 -13.65
CA ILE A 115 -2.65 -7.52 -14.77
C ILE A 115 -1.74 -7.29 -15.97
N ASP A 116 -1.12 -8.34 -16.50
CA ASP A 116 -0.17 -8.18 -17.61
C ASP A 116 -0.83 -7.55 -18.85
N GLU A 117 -2.01 -8.03 -19.24
CA GLU A 117 -2.73 -7.56 -20.43
C GLU A 117 -4.24 -7.41 -20.19
N VAL A 118 -4.80 -6.31 -20.67
CA VAL A 118 -6.24 -6.03 -20.65
C VAL A 118 -6.73 -5.49 -21.99
N ALA A 119 -7.84 -6.04 -22.48
CA ALA A 119 -8.56 -5.52 -23.64
C ALA A 119 -9.70 -4.59 -23.17
N ILE A 120 -9.72 -3.38 -23.69
CA ILE A 120 -10.70 -2.33 -23.36
C ILE A 120 -11.51 -1.99 -24.60
N GLU A 121 -12.83 -2.06 -24.47
CA GLU A 121 -13.80 -1.71 -25.50
C GLU A 121 -14.61 -0.50 -25.01
N ILE A 122 -14.75 0.54 -25.83
CA ILE A 122 -15.51 1.75 -25.50
C ILE A 122 -16.75 1.81 -26.38
N PHE A 123 -17.92 1.93 -25.77
CA PHE A 123 -19.21 2.05 -26.43
C PHE A 123 -19.83 3.42 -26.14
N SER A 124 -20.52 4.01 -27.12
CA SER A 124 -21.38 5.18 -26.88
C SER A 124 -22.70 4.78 -26.22
N VAL A 125 -23.46 5.78 -25.75
CA VAL A 125 -24.72 5.58 -25.02
C VAL A 125 -25.79 4.80 -25.81
N ASP A 126 -25.74 4.84 -27.14
CA ASP A 126 -26.61 4.11 -28.07
C ASP A 126 -26.11 2.68 -28.37
N GLY A 127 -25.01 2.25 -27.75
CA GLY A 127 -24.46 0.90 -27.87
C GLY A 127 -23.50 0.70 -29.05
N ARG A 128 -23.17 1.74 -29.81
CA ARG A 128 -22.18 1.65 -30.89
C ARG A 128 -20.77 1.50 -30.32
N LEU A 129 -20.00 0.54 -30.84
CA LEU A 129 -18.59 0.37 -30.53
C LEU A 129 -17.76 1.51 -31.14
N ILE A 130 -17.03 2.25 -30.30
CA ILE A 130 -16.22 3.42 -30.67
C ILE A 130 -14.74 3.06 -30.77
N SER A 131 -14.24 2.22 -29.86
CA SER A 131 -12.81 1.86 -29.80
C SER A 131 -12.63 0.47 -29.19
N VAL A 132 -11.57 -0.22 -29.62
CA VAL A 132 -11.06 -1.46 -29.04
C VAL A 132 -9.54 -1.34 -28.98
N GLN A 133 -8.96 -1.48 -27.79
CA GLN A 133 -7.52 -1.40 -27.59
C GLN A 133 -7.06 -2.45 -26.56
N SER A 134 -5.91 -3.07 -26.80
CA SER A 134 -5.21 -3.91 -25.81
C SER A 134 -4.09 -3.12 -25.17
N TYR A 135 -3.98 -3.22 -23.85
CA TYR A 135 -2.96 -2.54 -23.07
C TYR A 135 -2.12 -3.58 -22.34
N GLN A 136 -0.80 -3.39 -22.39
CA GLN A 136 0.13 -4.02 -21.45
C GLN A 136 0.18 -3.12 -20.22
N VAL A 137 -0.21 -3.61 -19.05
CA VAL A 137 -0.31 -2.79 -17.84
C VAL A 137 0.92 -3.03 -16.98
N ASN A 138 1.62 -1.95 -16.66
CA ASN A 138 2.68 -1.95 -15.64
C ASN A 138 2.14 -1.22 -14.42
N GLY A 139 1.45 -1.94 -13.53
CA GLY A 139 0.83 -1.40 -12.33
C GLY A 139 -0.68 -1.62 -12.26
N LEU A 140 -1.38 -0.76 -11.51
CA LEU A 140 -2.79 -0.96 -11.14
C LEU A 140 -3.78 -0.18 -12.00
N GLU A 141 -3.30 0.62 -12.97
CA GLU A 141 -4.15 1.52 -13.73
C GLU A 141 -3.75 1.68 -15.20
N VAL A 142 -4.75 2.01 -16.02
CA VAL A 142 -4.60 2.26 -17.46
C VAL A 142 -5.14 3.65 -17.79
N PRO A 143 -4.32 4.55 -18.38
CA PRO A 143 -4.80 5.83 -18.86
C PRO A 143 -5.67 5.65 -20.11
N LEU A 144 -6.82 6.31 -20.12
CA LEU A 144 -7.75 6.33 -21.24
C LEU A 144 -7.84 7.75 -21.82
N ASP A 145 -7.66 7.86 -23.14
CA ASP A 145 -7.77 9.11 -23.87
C ASP A 145 -9.06 9.18 -24.68
N PHE A 146 -9.89 10.17 -24.36
CA PHE A 146 -11.15 10.46 -25.03
C PHE A 146 -11.08 11.83 -25.74
N SER A 147 -9.90 12.41 -25.94
CA SER A 147 -9.75 13.76 -26.51
C SER A 147 -10.45 13.93 -27.87
N LEU A 148 -10.51 12.87 -28.66
CA LEU A 148 -11.15 12.85 -29.97
C LEU A 148 -12.66 12.52 -29.94
N PHE A 149 -13.20 12.20 -28.76
CA PHE A 149 -14.59 11.79 -28.61
C PHE A 149 -15.48 12.98 -28.22
N PRO A 150 -16.71 13.09 -28.75
CA PRO A 150 -17.65 14.12 -28.32
C PRO A 150 -17.99 14.03 -26.83
N SER A 151 -18.39 15.14 -26.22
CA SER A 151 -18.94 15.14 -24.85
C SER A 151 -20.19 14.24 -24.78
N GLY A 152 -20.32 13.48 -23.69
CA GLY A 152 -21.40 12.51 -23.56
C GLY A 152 -21.10 11.37 -22.60
N ILE A 153 -21.99 10.38 -22.60
CA ILE A 153 -21.88 9.17 -21.78
C ILE A 153 -21.29 8.05 -22.63
N TYR A 154 -20.34 7.33 -22.05
CA TYR A 154 -19.74 6.14 -22.64
C TYR A 154 -19.75 4.97 -21.65
N PHE A 155 -19.69 3.76 -22.18
CA PHE A 155 -19.50 2.54 -21.43
C PHE A 155 -18.15 1.94 -21.78
N VAL A 156 -17.30 1.78 -20.76
CA VAL A 156 -15.98 1.17 -20.88
C VAL A 156 -16.11 -0.27 -20.40
N LYS A 157 -15.95 -1.22 -21.32
CA LYS A 157 -15.96 -2.65 -21.05
C LYS A 157 -14.52 -3.16 -21.02
N ILE A 158 -14.23 -3.97 -20.01
CA ILE A 158 -12.89 -4.36 -19.62
C ILE A 158 -12.86 -5.88 -19.63
N ASN A 159 -11.94 -6.45 -20.39
CA ASN A 159 -11.76 -7.90 -20.52
C ASN A 159 -10.29 -8.22 -20.23
N GLY A 160 -9.99 -8.70 -19.02
CA GLY A 160 -8.71 -9.32 -18.70
C GLY A 160 -8.84 -10.84 -18.61
N ASN A 161 -7.70 -11.51 -18.40
CA ASN A 161 -7.66 -12.99 -18.31
C ASN A 161 -8.55 -13.56 -17.20
N ASN A 162 -8.54 -12.93 -16.02
CA ASN A 162 -9.23 -13.43 -14.82
C ASN A 162 -10.36 -12.53 -14.31
N PHE A 163 -10.63 -11.41 -14.99
CA PHE A 163 -11.68 -10.48 -14.57
C PHE A 163 -12.33 -9.83 -15.80
N LYS A 164 -13.63 -9.52 -15.66
CA LYS A 164 -14.40 -8.76 -16.65
C LYS A 164 -15.20 -7.72 -15.92
N GLY A 165 -15.33 -6.54 -16.52
CA GLY A 165 -16.03 -5.42 -15.91
C GLY A 165 -16.64 -4.49 -16.95
N THR A 166 -17.58 -3.67 -16.53
CA THR A 166 -18.09 -2.56 -17.34
C THR A 166 -18.39 -1.39 -16.43
N THR A 167 -17.99 -0.19 -16.84
CA THR A 167 -18.20 1.02 -16.07
C THR A 167 -18.69 2.16 -16.96
N LYS A 168 -19.55 3.01 -16.39
CA LYS A 168 -20.11 4.17 -17.07
C LYS A 168 -19.21 5.38 -16.81
N VAL A 169 -18.87 6.09 -17.88
CA VAL A 169 -18.04 7.30 -17.80
C VAL A 169 -18.73 8.49 -18.45
N ILE A 170 -18.44 9.68 -17.94
CA ILE A 170 -19.05 10.94 -18.39
C ILE A 170 -17.92 11.87 -18.86
N LYS A 171 -17.90 12.14 -20.17
CA LYS A 171 -17.03 13.14 -20.78
C LYS A 171 -17.75 14.48 -20.91
N GLN A 172 -17.11 15.55 -20.47
CA GLN A 172 -17.57 16.94 -20.59
C GLN A 172 -17.05 17.60 -21.87
#